data_AF-A0A2D6PA53-F1
#
_entry.id   AF-A0A2D6PA53-F1
#
_cell.length_a   1.000
_cell.length_b   1.000
_cell.length_c   1.000
_cell.angle_alpha   90.00
_cell.angle_beta   90.00
_cell.angle_gamma   90.00
#
_symmetry.space_group_name_H-M   'P 1'
#
loop_
_entity.id
_entity.type
_entity.pdbx_description
1 polymer ?
#
loop_
_entity_poly.entity_id
_entity_poly.type
_entity_poly.pdbx_seq_one_letter_code
_entity_poly.pdbx_strand_id
1 'polypeptide(L)'
;MKLNRYEKKIIKGIVESRKGIYETPKRDRLSYKPCKEYDAALSLFMKKLIYAEATNELEFEGPATPDPRFRWFTCKLHKPYATKRELRKLL
;
A
#
# COMPACT_ATOMS: atom_id res chain seq x y z
N MET A 1 -8.13 7.70 16.92
CA MET A 1 -7.33 6.48 16.65
C MET A 1 -5.86 6.82 16.73
N LYS A 2 -5.03 5.97 17.35
CA LYS A 2 -3.58 6.15 17.37
C LYS A 2 -2.96 5.44 16.18
N LEU A 3 -2.34 6.20 15.27
CA LEU A 3 -1.63 5.65 14.12
C LEU A 3 -0.15 5.39 14.44
N ASN A 4 0.37 4.28 13.94
CA ASN A 4 1.79 3.94 14.01
C ASN A 4 2.62 4.83 13.07
N ARG A 5 3.93 4.93 13.33
CA ARG A 5 4.89 5.69 12.50
C ARG A 5 4.82 5.30 11.02
N TYR A 6 4.70 4.01 10.72
CA TYR A 6 4.61 3.51 9.34
C TYR A 6 3.27 3.83 8.68
N GLU A 7 2.17 3.77 9.43
CA GLU A 7 0.85 4.17 8.93
C GLU A 7 0.83 5.66 8.58
N LYS A 8 1.39 6.51 9.45
CA LYS A 8 1.56 7.93 9.18
C LYS A 8 2.44 8.18 7.95
N LYS A 9 3.51 7.40 7.76
CA LYS A 9 4.38 7.50 6.58
C LYS A 9 3.59 7.25 5.29
N ILE A 10 2.78 6.20 5.23
CA ILE A 10 1.95 5.86 4.06
C ILE A 10 0.93 6.97 3.79
N ILE A 11 0.21 7.42 4.82
CA ILE A 11 -0.78 8.49 4.68
C ILE A 11 -0.13 9.77 4.18
N LYS A 12 1.03 10.14 4.74
CA LYS A 12 1.79 11.32 4.30
C LYS A 12 2.16 11.21 2.83
N GLY A 13 2.66 10.06 2.40
CA GLY A 13 2.98 9.79 0.98
C GLY A 13 1.76 9.91 0.06
N ILE A 14 0.60 9.38 0.47
CA ILE A 14 -0.66 9.51 -0.29
C ILE A 14 -1.10 10.98 -0.38
N VAL A 15 -1.00 11.72 0.72
CA VAL A 15 -1.41 13.13 0.80
C VAL A 15 -0.52 14.02 -0.06
N GLU A 16 0.80 13.79 -0.04
CA GLU A 16 1.80 14.53 -0.81
C GLU A 16 1.77 14.17 -2.30
N SER A 17 1.46 12.92 -2.64
CA SER A 17 1.30 12.47 -4.02
C SER A 17 0.14 13.19 -4.70
N ARG A 18 0.39 13.80 -5.87
CA ARG A 18 -0.67 14.43 -6.69
C ARG A 18 -1.76 13.42 -7.03
N LYS A 19 -1.37 12.22 -7.47
CA LYS A 19 -2.27 11.10 -7.82
C LYS A 19 -2.94 10.44 -6.61
N GLY A 20 -2.47 10.72 -5.39
CA GLY A 20 -3.01 10.09 -4.18
C GLY A 20 -2.58 8.63 -4.04
N ILE A 21 -1.36 8.31 -4.47
CA ILE A 21 -0.81 6.95 -4.51
C ILE A 21 0.50 6.90 -3.73
N TYR A 22 0.67 5.83 -2.96
CA TYR A 22 1.91 5.44 -2.30
C TYR A 22 2.19 3.97 -2.59
N GLU A 23 3.43 3.64 -2.97
CA GLU A 23 3.84 2.26 -3.21
C GLU A 23 4.71 1.78 -2.05
N THR A 24 4.38 0.62 -1.49
CA THR A 24 5.22 -0.01 -0.46
C THR A 24 6.48 -0.60 -1.08
N PRO A 25 7.54 -0.85 -0.30
CA PRO A 25 8.74 -1.54 -0.78
C PRO A 25 8.41 -2.88 -1.44
N LYS A 26 9.11 -3.19 -2.54
CA LYS A 26 9.04 -4.49 -3.21
C LYS A 26 9.54 -5.58 -2.28
N ARG A 27 8.76 -6.67 -2.15
CA ARG A 27 9.12 -7.85 -1.36
C ARG A 27 9.38 -9.02 -2.30
N ASP A 28 10.51 -9.70 -2.10
CA ASP A 28 10.76 -10.98 -2.74
C ASP A 28 9.83 -12.03 -2.11
N ARG A 29 9.03 -12.74 -2.92
CA ARG A 29 8.13 -13.79 -2.43
C ARG A 29 8.90 -15.00 -1.90
N LEU A 30 10.10 -15.27 -2.42
CA LEU A 30 10.90 -16.45 -2.07
C LEU A 30 11.63 -16.27 -0.73
N SER A 31 11.85 -15.04 -0.31
CA SER A 31 12.53 -14.70 0.95
C SER A 31 11.56 -13.99 1.89
N TYR A 32 11.03 -14.68 2.90
CA TYR A 32 10.22 -14.04 3.92
C TYR A 32 11.06 -13.04 4.74
N LYS A 33 10.86 -11.75 4.46
CA LYS A 33 11.35 -10.64 5.30
C LYS A 33 10.15 -9.87 5.85
N PRO A 34 10.03 -9.68 7.17
CA PRO A 34 8.95 -8.88 7.75
C PRO A 34 9.07 -7.44 7.27
N CYS A 35 7.95 -6.85 6.82
CA CYS A 35 7.92 -5.49 6.28
C CYS A 35 6.85 -4.69 7.01
N LYS A 36 7.29 -3.82 7.93
CA LYS A 36 6.40 -3.00 8.76
C LYS A 36 5.51 -2.05 7.95
N GLU A 37 5.94 -1.64 6.76
CA GLU A 37 5.12 -0.83 5.84
C GLU A 37 4.03 -1.64 5.16
N TYR A 38 4.29 -2.91 4.85
CA TYR A 38 3.31 -3.83 4.29
C TYR A 38 2.19 -4.11 5.31
N ASP A 39 2.57 -4.38 6.56
CA ASP A 39 1.62 -4.61 7.65
C ASP A 39 0.82 -3.33 7.97
N ALA A 40 1.46 -2.16 7.91
CA ALA A 40 0.80 -0.87 8.07
C ALA A 40 -0.20 -0.57 6.93
N ALA A 41 0.13 -0.91 5.68
CA ALA A 41 -0.78 -0.78 4.54
C ALA A 41 -2.03 -1.64 4.72
N LEU A 42 -1.86 -2.89 5.15
CA LEU A 42 -2.98 -3.79 5.48
C LEU A 42 -3.83 -3.25 6.63
N SER A 43 -3.20 -2.75 7.70
CA SER A 43 -3.95 -2.18 8.82
C SER A 43 -4.76 -0.96 8.41
N LEU A 44 -4.20 -0.05 7.59
CA LEU A 44 -4.92 1.11 7.06
C LEU A 44 -6.06 0.71 6.12
N PHE A 45 -5.90 -0.36 5.33
CA PHE A 45 -6.95 -0.92 4.50
C PHE A 45 -8.09 -1.51 5.32
N MET A 46 -7.78 -2.32 6.35
CA MET A 46 -8.77 -2.87 7.27
C MET A 46 -9.52 -1.78 8.05
N LYS A 47 -8.84 -0.68 8.38
CA LYS A 47 -9.44 0.53 8.98
C LYS A 47 -10.29 1.35 7.99
N LYS A 48 -10.40 0.93 6.73
CA LYS A 48 -11.11 1.63 5.64
C LYS A 48 -10.66 3.08 5.49
N LEU A 49 -9.36 3.34 5.59
CA LEU A 49 -8.78 4.68 5.38
C LEU A 49 -8.15 4.82 3.99
N ILE A 50 -7.62 3.73 3.45
CA ILE A 50 -6.98 3.68 2.14
C ILE A 50 -7.43 2.41 1.41
N TYR A 51 -7.26 2.37 0.10
CA TYR A 51 -7.37 1.14 -0.67
C TYR A 51 -5.97 0.58 -0.93
N ALA A 52 -5.73 -0.70 -0.63
CA ALA A 52 -4.45 -1.34 -0.85
C ALA A 52 -4.61 -2.46 -1.88
N GLU A 53 -3.99 -2.28 -3.03
CA GLU A 53 -4.01 -3.24 -4.13
C GLU A 53 -2.70 -4.02 -4.18
N ALA A 54 -2.76 -5.34 -4.21
CA ALA A 54 -1.58 -6.17 -4.35
C ALA A 54 -1.10 -6.12 -5.80
N THR A 55 0.08 -5.56 -6.03
CA THR A 55 0.70 -5.45 -7.35
C THR A 55 1.87 -6.42 -7.43
N ASN A 56 1.96 -7.14 -8.54
CA ASN A 56 3.02 -8.11 -8.82
C ASN A 56 3.83 -7.64 -10.03
N GLU A 57 5.07 -8.12 -10.14
CA GLU A 57 5.99 -7.74 -11.21
C GLU A 57 5.58 -8.24 -12.61
N LEU A 58 4.88 -9.37 -12.69
CA LEU A 58 4.41 -9.97 -13.94
C LEU A 58 2.94 -10.35 -13.82
N GLU A 59 2.12 -9.71 -14.65
CA GLU A 59 0.78 -10.15 -15.06
C GLU A 59 0.81 -10.31 -16.58
N PHE A 60 1.54 -11.32 -17.07
CA PHE A 60 1.56 -11.64 -18.50
C PHE A 60 0.78 -12.94 -18.69
N GLU A 61 -0.39 -12.85 -19.32
CA GLU A 61 -1.22 -13.98 -19.71
C GLU A 61 -0.55 -14.74 -20.87
N GLY A 62 0.31 -15.69 -20.53
CA GLY A 62 0.98 -16.57 -21.47
C GLY A 62 1.25 -17.94 -20.83
N PRO A 63 1.38 -19.01 -21.62
CA PRO A 63 1.28 -20.40 -21.12
C PRO A 63 2.44 -20.88 -20.22
N ALA A 64 3.43 -20.05 -19.90
CA ALA A 64 4.54 -20.40 -19.01
C ALA A 64 5.35 -19.19 -18.53
N THR A 65 4.70 -18.14 -17.99
CA THR A 65 5.46 -17.09 -17.30
C THR A 65 5.86 -17.55 -15.89
N PRO A 66 7.12 -17.34 -15.48
CA PRO A 66 7.58 -17.71 -14.14
C PRO A 66 6.79 -16.92 -13.09
N ASP A 67 6.51 -17.56 -11.94
CA ASP A 67 5.80 -16.92 -10.84
C ASP A 67 6.43 -15.56 -10.48
N PRO A 68 5.62 -14.51 -10.29
CA PRO A 68 6.13 -13.17 -10.05
C PRO A 68 6.97 -13.12 -8.78
N ARG A 69 8.25 -12.77 -8.93
CA ARG A 69 9.24 -12.79 -7.85
C ARG A 69 9.01 -11.68 -6.84
N PHE A 70 8.67 -10.48 -7.30
CA PHE A 70 8.39 -9.35 -6.42
C PHE A 70 6.90 -9.04 -6.29
N ARG A 71 6.48 -8.74 -5.05
CA ARG A 71 5.14 -8.26 -4.71
C ARG A 71 5.23 -6.99 -3.86
N TRP A 72 4.39 -6.01 -4.15
CA TRP A 72 4.21 -4.82 -3.32
C TRP A 72 2.73 -4.45 -3.23
N PHE A 73 2.41 -3.51 -2.35
CA PHE A 73 1.10 -2.87 -2.33
C PHE A 73 1.15 -1.50 -2.98
N THR A 74 0.20 -1.26 -3.86
CA THR A 74 -0.14 0.06 -4.33
C THR A 74 -1.26 0.60 -3.46
N CYS A 75 -0.91 1.51 -2.55
CA CYS A 75 -1.83 2.18 -1.65
C CYS A 75 -2.42 3.41 -2.34
N LYS A 76 -3.73 3.44 -2.55
CA LYS A 76 -4.42 4.51 -3.25
C LYS A 76 -5.43 5.18 -2.33
N LEU A 77 -5.61 6.49 -2.52
CA LEU A 77 -6.73 7.22 -1.98
C LEU A 77 -8.01 6.68 -2.62
N HIS A 78 -8.94 6.21 -1.79
CA HIS A 78 -10.24 5.76 -2.24
C HIS A 78 -11.30 6.68 -1.65
N LYS A 79 -11.94 7.48 -2.51
CA LYS A 79 -12.91 8.51 -2.09
C LYS A 79 -14.05 7.96 -1.21
N PRO A 80 -14.56 6.74 -1.42
CA PRO A 80 -15.57 6.14 -0.52
C PRO A 80 -15.06 5.88 0.91
N TYR A 81 -13.75 5.79 1.12
CA TYR A 81 -13.13 5.47 2.41
C TYR A 81 -12.68 6.73 3.13
N ALA A 82 -11.91 7.59 2.45
CA ALA A 82 -11.44 8.85 3.00
C ALA A 82 -11.03 9.84 1.91
N THR A 83 -11.10 11.12 2.25
CA THR A 83 -10.54 12.23 1.47
C THR A 83 -9.14 12.61 1.95
N LYS A 84 -8.37 13.32 1.11
CA LYS A 84 -7.04 13.83 1.52
C LYS A 84 -7.10 14.74 2.74
N ARG A 85 -8.21 15.48 2.94
CA ARG A 85 -8.38 16.36 4.10
C ARG A 85 -8.56 15.57 5.39
N GLU A 86 -9.34 14.49 5.35
CA GLU A 86 -9.54 13.61 6.51
C GLU A 86 -8.25 12.86 6.85
N LEU A 87 -7.55 12.35 5.83
CA LEU A 87 -6.23 11.74 6.01
C LEU A 87 -5.20 12.70 6.63
N ARG A 88 -5.22 13.99 6.25
CA ARG A 88 -4.36 15.02 6.87
C ARG A 88 -4.64 15.25 8.35
N LYS A 89 -5.90 15.14 8.79
CA LYS A 89 -6.26 15.30 10.21
C LYS A 89 -5.71 14.17 11.09
N LEU A 90 -5.30 13.05 10.49
CA LEU A 90 -4.79 11.88 11.19
C LEU A 90 -3.26 11.86 11.34
N LEU A 91 -2.55 12.74 10.61
CA LEU A 91 -1.09 12.86 10.67
C LEU A 91 -0.65 13.60 11.93
#